data_AF-W4LAC0-F1
#
_entry.id   AF-W4LAC0-F1
#
_cell.length_a   1.000
_cell.length_b   1.000
_cell.length_c   1.000
_cell.angle_alpha   90.00
_cell.angle_beta   90.00
_cell.angle_gamma   90.00
#
_symmetry.space_group_name_H-M   'P 1'
#
loop_
_entity.id
_entity.type
_entity.pdbx_description
1 polymer ?
#
loop_
_entity_poly.entity_id
_entity_poly.type
_entity_poly.pdbx_seq_one_letter_code
_entity_poly.pdbx_strand_id
1 'polypeptide(L)'
;MKIGDAKIEAGAVCFALQYRPGMADQGVSLQVVGEVDGEAKELLRFDCFDHEPHYHYDPNGKNIKYKMDKTTAGNPINWSIKTLKHRLPDMLECSGYGDIASRIDCDLVNEKLEQVKETARYMAVSQRRTVTHNRGEVVIEAGNLKFGLEFRELRNDRGLAIHVLSDVAGQEIELLAFDCFEVGPHYHYGPRNQDIRLYWDTVAIPDTLEWTLEQFTSGKLPAMLDRAGYPGVVAGLDEELIAEKLESEIVPKAYAMRAANVKN
;
A
#
# COMPACT_ATOMS: atom_id res chain seq x y z
N MET A 1 -18.68 8.35 3.92
CA MET A 1 -17.31 8.54 4.46
C MET A 1 -17.28 9.87 5.20
N LYS A 2 -16.50 10.03 6.29
CA LYS A 2 -16.36 11.34 6.95
C LYS A 2 -15.66 12.32 6.00
N ILE A 3 -16.11 13.57 5.95
CA ILE A 3 -15.40 14.63 5.22
C ILE A 3 -14.04 14.88 5.89
N GLY A 4 -13.00 14.99 5.08
CA GLY A 4 -11.62 15.19 5.52
C GLY A 4 -11.43 16.49 6.30
N ASP A 5 -10.45 16.47 7.20
CA ASP A 5 -10.23 17.57 8.14
C ASP A 5 -9.46 18.74 7.51
N ALA A 6 -8.63 18.49 6.49
CA ALA A 6 -7.94 19.56 5.75
C ALA A 6 -8.86 20.10 4.64
N LYS A 7 -9.36 21.32 4.81
CA LYS A 7 -10.36 21.94 3.91
C LYS A 7 -9.79 23.15 3.19
N ILE A 8 -10.07 23.26 1.89
CA ILE A 8 -9.67 24.36 1.03
C ILE A 8 -10.91 24.83 0.27
N GLU A 9 -11.42 26.01 0.64
CA GLU A 9 -12.59 26.62 0.02
C GLU A 9 -12.27 27.14 -1.39
N ALA A 10 -13.13 26.83 -2.35
CA ALA A 10 -12.99 27.18 -3.76
C ALA A 10 -14.33 27.66 -4.37
N GLY A 11 -15.08 28.47 -3.61
CA GLY A 11 -16.34 29.05 -4.04
C GLY A 11 -17.50 28.08 -3.87
N ALA A 12 -18.11 27.64 -4.97
CA ALA A 12 -19.28 26.75 -4.93
C ALA A 12 -18.97 25.33 -4.41
N VAL A 13 -17.69 24.99 -4.28
CA VAL A 13 -17.20 23.73 -3.72
C VAL A 13 -16.06 23.97 -2.73
N CYS A 14 -15.86 23.01 -1.84
CA CYS A 14 -14.74 22.89 -0.91
C CYS A 14 -13.98 21.60 -1.21
N PHE A 15 -12.66 21.66 -1.29
CA PHE A 15 -11.81 20.48 -1.36
C PHE A 15 -11.46 20.02 0.05
N ALA A 16 -11.85 18.81 0.41
CA ALA A 16 -11.49 18.20 1.69
C ALA A 16 -10.52 17.04 1.48
N LEU A 17 -9.45 16.99 2.26
CA LEU A 17 -8.39 15.99 2.17
C LEU A 17 -8.24 15.22 3.49
N GLN A 18 -7.96 13.93 3.37
CA GLN A 18 -7.54 13.10 4.49
C GLN A 18 -6.62 11.98 4.02
N TYR A 19 -5.66 11.60 4.87
CA TYR A 19 -4.87 10.40 4.62
C TYR A 19 -5.66 9.20 5.09
N ARG A 20 -5.72 8.17 4.25
CA ARG A 20 -6.34 6.89 4.56
C ARG A 20 -5.23 5.89 4.85
N PRO A 21 -4.97 5.58 6.14
CA PRO A 21 -4.19 4.42 6.46
C PRO A 21 -5.06 3.16 6.32
N GLY A 22 -4.51 2.10 5.75
CA GLY A 22 -5.16 0.80 5.66
C GLY A 22 -4.13 -0.29 5.44
N MET A 23 -4.42 -1.50 5.93
CA MET A 23 -3.54 -2.67 5.74
C MET A 23 -3.56 -3.19 4.30
N ALA A 24 -4.66 -3.00 3.57
CA ALA A 24 -4.80 -3.46 2.19
C ALA A 24 -4.33 -2.42 1.17
N ASP A 25 -4.54 -1.13 1.48
CA ASP A 25 -4.11 -0.01 0.66
C ASP A 25 -4.08 1.27 1.52
N GLN A 26 -3.31 2.26 1.08
CA GLN A 26 -3.18 3.53 1.76
C GLN A 26 -2.98 4.67 0.77
N GLY A 27 -3.26 5.90 1.20
CA GLY A 27 -2.99 7.08 0.39
C GLY A 27 -3.90 8.26 0.71
N VAL A 28 -3.86 9.28 -0.13
CA VAL A 28 -4.65 10.49 0.06
C VAL A 28 -6.03 10.31 -0.56
N SER A 29 -7.07 10.61 0.21
CA SER A 29 -8.42 10.75 -0.29
C SER A 29 -8.74 12.24 -0.43
N LEU A 30 -9.04 12.66 -1.66
CA LEU A 30 -9.45 14.01 -2.01
C LEU A 30 -10.95 14.01 -2.31
N GLN A 31 -11.71 14.82 -1.60
CA GLN A 31 -13.15 14.93 -1.72
C GLN A 31 -13.49 16.30 -2.28
N VAL A 32 -14.41 16.34 -3.25
CA VAL A 32 -15.05 17.57 -3.69
C VAL A 32 -16.38 17.65 -2.97
N VAL A 33 -16.53 18.64 -2.10
CA VAL A 33 -17.68 18.83 -1.24
C VAL A 33 -18.46 20.05 -1.72
N GLY A 34 -19.78 19.98 -1.71
CA GLY A 34 -20.63 21.14 -1.92
C GLY A 34 -21.87 21.08 -1.03
N GLU A 35 -22.56 22.21 -0.93
CA GLU A 35 -23.82 22.30 -0.19
C GLU A 35 -24.98 21.83 -1.08
N VAL A 36 -25.72 20.84 -0.59
CA VAL A 36 -26.94 20.30 -1.22
C VAL A 36 -28.01 20.25 -0.13
N ASP A 37 -29.15 20.90 -0.37
CA ASP A 37 -30.26 20.99 0.58
C ASP A 37 -29.86 21.47 1.99
N GLY A 38 -28.88 22.38 2.07
CA GLY A 38 -28.35 22.93 3.33
C GLY A 38 -27.34 22.03 4.06
N GLU A 39 -26.96 20.89 3.47
CA GLU A 39 -25.99 19.96 4.04
C GLU A 39 -24.73 19.83 3.17
N ALA A 40 -23.57 19.68 3.82
CA ALA A 40 -22.32 19.41 3.12
C ALA A 40 -22.30 17.96 2.62
N LYS A 41 -22.27 17.80 1.29
CA LYS A 41 -22.30 16.50 0.61
C LYS A 41 -21.02 16.25 -0.18
N GLU A 42 -20.55 15.00 -0.18
CA GLU A 42 -19.48 14.56 -1.06
C GLU A 42 -20.03 14.42 -2.48
N LEU A 43 -19.57 15.28 -3.39
CA LEU A 43 -20.01 15.30 -4.79
C LEU A 43 -19.15 14.35 -5.63
N LEU A 44 -17.83 14.38 -5.41
CA LEU A 44 -16.83 13.52 -6.04
C LEU A 44 -15.81 13.07 -4.98
N ARG A 45 -15.20 11.90 -5.18
CA ARG A 45 -14.03 11.46 -4.39
C ARG A 45 -12.95 10.89 -5.28
N PHE A 46 -11.70 11.27 -5.04
CA PHE A 46 -10.52 10.72 -5.68
C PHE A 46 -9.66 10.07 -4.59
N ASP A 47 -9.69 8.75 -4.57
CA ASP A 47 -8.87 7.92 -3.68
C ASP A 47 -7.53 7.66 -4.39
N CYS A 48 -6.56 8.53 -4.13
CA CYS A 48 -5.21 8.48 -4.68
C CYS A 48 -4.34 7.50 -3.89
N PHE A 49 -4.75 6.23 -3.90
CA PHE A 49 -4.09 5.17 -3.16
C PHE A 49 -2.90 4.56 -3.89
N ASP A 50 -2.06 3.85 -3.15
CA ASP A 50 -0.83 3.27 -3.64
C ASP A 50 -1.10 2.15 -4.64
N HIS A 51 -2.07 1.28 -4.37
CA HIS A 51 -2.26 0.04 -5.13
C HIS A 51 -3.46 0.13 -6.07
N GLU A 52 -4.61 0.55 -5.55
CA GLU A 52 -5.86 0.61 -6.28
C GLU A 52 -6.40 2.05 -6.33
N PRO A 53 -5.69 3.00 -6.95
CA PRO A 53 -6.21 4.36 -7.08
C PRO A 53 -7.49 4.36 -7.92
N HIS A 54 -8.48 5.14 -7.48
CA HIS A 54 -9.79 5.18 -8.11
C HIS A 54 -10.53 6.46 -7.76
N TYR A 55 -11.62 6.74 -8.46
CA TYR A 55 -12.48 7.88 -8.17
C TYR A 55 -13.96 7.49 -8.26
N HIS A 56 -14.78 8.30 -7.61
CA HIS A 56 -16.21 8.09 -7.44
C HIS A 56 -17.00 9.32 -7.87
N TYR A 57 -18.09 9.12 -8.60
CA TYR A 57 -19.14 10.11 -8.80
C TYR A 57 -20.26 9.87 -7.77
N ASP A 58 -20.75 10.95 -7.15
CA ASP A 58 -21.81 10.93 -6.14
C ASP A 58 -21.63 9.84 -5.05
N PRO A 59 -20.56 9.89 -4.23
CA PRO A 59 -20.24 8.81 -3.28
C PRO A 59 -21.30 8.57 -2.19
N ASN A 60 -22.16 9.56 -1.92
CA ASN A 60 -23.27 9.45 -0.97
C ASN A 60 -24.59 9.00 -1.63
N GLY A 61 -24.64 8.89 -2.95
CA GLY A 61 -25.80 8.42 -3.69
C GLY A 61 -25.45 7.24 -4.60
N LYS A 62 -25.31 7.49 -5.90
CA LYS A 62 -25.05 6.43 -6.90
C LYS A 62 -23.71 5.70 -6.69
N ASN A 63 -22.72 6.40 -6.14
CA ASN A 63 -21.38 5.88 -5.83
C ASN A 63 -20.73 5.13 -7.02
N ILE A 64 -20.73 5.76 -8.19
CA ILE A 64 -20.19 5.16 -9.41
C ILE A 64 -18.66 5.24 -9.35
N LYS A 65 -18.01 4.08 -9.23
CA LYS A 65 -16.56 3.94 -9.09
C LYS A 65 -15.87 3.63 -10.42
N TYR A 66 -14.77 4.33 -10.69
CA TYR A 66 -13.85 4.04 -11.79
C TYR A 66 -12.42 3.87 -11.27
N LYS A 67 -11.74 2.78 -11.69
CA LYS A 67 -10.32 2.57 -11.39
C LYS A 67 -9.45 3.53 -12.20
N MET A 68 -8.34 3.98 -11.63
CA MET A 68 -7.26 4.65 -12.35
C MET A 68 -6.21 3.63 -12.74
N ASP A 69 -5.92 3.53 -14.03
CA ASP A 69 -4.77 2.75 -14.49
C ASP A 69 -3.49 3.57 -14.23
N LYS A 70 -2.68 3.11 -13.27
CA LYS A 70 -1.42 3.77 -12.89
C LYS A 70 -0.43 3.87 -14.06
N THR A 71 -0.51 2.97 -15.03
CA THR A 71 0.38 2.95 -16.20
C THR A 71 0.14 4.19 -17.06
N THR A 72 -1.12 4.51 -17.32
CA THR A 72 -1.51 5.66 -18.16
C THR A 72 -1.70 6.95 -17.37
N ALA A 73 -2.14 6.87 -16.12
CA ALA A 73 -2.38 8.01 -15.25
C ALA A 73 -1.10 8.56 -14.60
N GLY A 74 -0.06 7.73 -14.45
CA GLY A 74 1.14 8.06 -13.70
C GLY A 74 0.83 8.26 -12.21
N ASN A 75 1.21 9.42 -11.65
CA ASN A 75 0.92 9.73 -10.25
C ASN A 75 -0.58 10.08 -10.04
N PRO A 76 -1.32 9.33 -9.19
CA PRO A 76 -2.76 9.54 -9.02
C PRO A 76 -3.16 10.92 -8.51
N ILE A 77 -2.36 11.54 -7.64
CA ILE A 77 -2.62 12.90 -7.15
C ILE A 77 -2.52 13.88 -8.32
N ASN A 78 -1.44 13.82 -9.09
CA ASN A 78 -1.26 14.70 -10.24
C ASN A 78 -2.36 14.51 -11.29
N TRP A 79 -2.76 13.26 -11.56
CA TRP A 79 -3.86 12.96 -12.47
C TRP A 79 -5.19 13.54 -11.98
N SER A 80 -5.49 13.40 -10.70
CA SER A 80 -6.73 13.92 -10.09
C SER A 80 -6.79 15.44 -10.19
N ILE A 81 -5.71 16.14 -9.84
CA ILE A 81 -5.63 17.60 -9.94
C ILE A 81 -5.80 18.06 -11.40
N LYS A 82 -5.10 17.42 -12.34
CA LYS A 82 -5.24 17.73 -13.77
C LYS A 82 -6.67 17.51 -14.28
N THR A 83 -7.31 16.41 -13.84
CA THR A 83 -8.69 16.09 -14.24
C THR A 83 -9.66 17.13 -13.69
N LEU A 84 -9.57 17.47 -12.40
CA LEU A 84 -10.40 18.50 -11.79
C LEU A 84 -10.22 19.88 -12.44
N LYS A 85 -8.98 20.24 -12.79
CA LYS A 85 -8.66 21.51 -13.48
C LYS A 85 -9.39 21.67 -14.81
N HIS A 86 -9.64 20.56 -15.51
CA HIS A 86 -10.20 20.60 -16.87
C HIS A 86 -11.65 20.16 -16.94
N ARG A 87 -12.12 19.32 -16.02
CA ARG A 87 -13.39 18.58 -16.13
C ARG A 87 -14.31 18.72 -14.92
N LEU A 88 -13.97 19.52 -13.91
CA LEU A 88 -14.80 19.60 -12.70
C LEU A 88 -16.28 19.91 -13.00
N PRO A 89 -16.65 20.95 -13.80
CA PRO A 89 -18.06 21.20 -14.12
C PRO A 89 -18.76 19.99 -14.76
N ASP A 90 -18.18 19.41 -15.82
CA ASP A 90 -18.73 18.21 -16.48
C ASP A 90 -18.92 17.03 -15.51
N MET A 91 -17.97 16.84 -14.59
CA MET A 91 -18.03 15.75 -13.62
C MET A 91 -19.15 15.97 -12.59
N LEU A 92 -19.38 17.23 -12.19
CA LEU A 92 -20.50 17.60 -11.33
C LEU A 92 -21.84 17.44 -12.04
N GLU A 93 -21.95 17.85 -13.30
CA GLU A 93 -23.14 17.62 -14.13
C GLU A 93 -23.45 16.12 -14.26
N CYS A 94 -22.45 15.30 -14.57
CA CYS A 94 -22.57 13.85 -14.64
C CYS A 94 -23.04 13.23 -13.31
N SER A 95 -22.62 13.82 -12.19
CA SER A 95 -23.04 13.41 -10.84
C SER A 95 -24.47 13.87 -10.48
N GLY A 96 -25.12 14.67 -11.33
CA GLY A 96 -26.44 15.25 -11.05
C GLY A 96 -26.41 16.57 -10.28
N TYR A 97 -25.25 17.23 -10.17
CA TYR A 97 -25.06 18.49 -9.46
C TYR A 97 -24.90 19.68 -10.42
N GLY A 98 -25.73 19.74 -11.47
CA GLY A 98 -25.67 20.78 -12.50
C GLY A 98 -25.82 22.21 -11.94
N ASP A 99 -26.67 22.39 -10.93
CA ASP A 99 -26.83 23.68 -10.25
C ASP A 99 -25.52 24.15 -9.60
N ILE A 100 -24.77 23.25 -8.96
CA ILE A 100 -23.44 23.57 -8.41
C ILE A 100 -22.44 23.81 -9.53
N ALA A 101 -22.46 22.98 -10.58
CA ALA A 101 -21.56 23.09 -11.73
C ALA A 101 -21.65 24.47 -12.41
N SER A 102 -22.86 25.00 -12.57
CA SER A 102 -23.10 26.33 -13.16
C SER A 102 -22.54 27.51 -12.37
N ARG A 103 -22.20 27.30 -11.08
CA ARG A 103 -21.65 28.31 -10.18
C ARG A 103 -20.14 28.17 -9.97
N ILE A 104 -19.50 27.23 -10.65
CA ILE A 104 -18.06 27.02 -10.52
C ILE A 104 -17.31 28.21 -11.14
N ASP A 105 -16.55 28.92 -10.30
CA ASP A 105 -15.51 29.83 -10.75
C ASP A 105 -14.26 29.03 -11.08
N CYS A 106 -14.04 28.78 -12.37
CA CYS A 106 -12.92 27.98 -12.85
C CYS A 106 -11.55 28.60 -12.50
N ASP A 107 -11.44 29.92 -12.45
CA ASP A 107 -10.16 30.58 -12.14
C ASP A 107 -9.82 30.42 -10.66
N LEU A 108 -10.80 30.65 -9.77
CA LEU A 108 -10.65 30.40 -8.34
C LEU A 108 -10.35 28.93 -8.06
N VAL A 109 -11.09 28.00 -8.67
CA VAL A 109 -10.84 26.56 -8.51
C VAL A 109 -9.42 26.20 -8.95
N ASN A 110 -8.96 26.72 -10.09
CA ASN A 110 -7.63 26.43 -10.62
C ASN A 110 -6.52 26.97 -9.72
N GLU A 111 -6.70 28.16 -9.12
CA GLU A 111 -5.79 28.70 -8.10
C GLU A 111 -5.74 27.78 -6.88
N LYS A 112 -6.90 27.40 -6.32
CA LYS A 112 -6.98 26.57 -5.12
C LYS A 112 -6.49 25.15 -5.34
N LEU A 113 -6.62 24.60 -6.54
CA LEU A 113 -6.10 23.26 -6.88
C LEU A 113 -4.58 23.16 -6.73
N GLU A 114 -3.81 24.24 -6.87
CA GLU A 114 -2.37 24.19 -6.56
C GLU A 114 -2.13 24.01 -5.04
N GLN A 115 -2.92 24.68 -4.19
CA GLN A 115 -2.88 24.46 -2.74
C GLN A 115 -3.32 23.04 -2.35
N VAL A 116 -4.36 22.51 -3.00
CA VAL A 116 -4.82 21.13 -2.81
C VAL A 116 -3.72 20.14 -3.16
N LYS A 117 -3.02 20.37 -4.28
CA LYS A 117 -1.92 19.53 -4.76
C LYS A 117 -0.74 19.52 -3.79
N GLU A 118 -0.34 20.68 -3.26
CA GLU A 118 0.72 20.77 -2.26
C GLU A 118 0.34 20.03 -0.97
N THR A 119 -0.88 20.27 -0.49
CA THR A 119 -1.42 19.61 0.71
C THR A 119 -1.46 18.09 0.53
N ALA A 120 -1.97 17.61 -0.61
CA ALA A 120 -2.03 16.19 -0.94
C ALA A 120 -0.63 15.56 -1.02
N ARG A 121 0.33 16.22 -1.67
CA ARG A 121 1.71 15.72 -1.77
C ARG A 121 2.38 15.65 -0.41
N TYR A 122 2.24 16.68 0.41
CA TYR A 122 2.77 16.68 1.77
C TYR A 122 2.17 15.54 2.60
N MET A 123 0.85 15.37 2.54
CA MET A 123 0.13 14.32 3.24
C MET A 123 0.56 12.92 2.78
N ALA A 124 0.71 12.71 1.47
CA ALA A 124 1.13 11.44 0.90
C ALA A 124 2.52 10.98 1.34
N VAL A 125 3.41 11.92 1.68
CA VAL A 125 4.75 11.62 2.19
C VAL A 125 4.77 11.53 3.71
N SER A 126 4.25 12.57 4.40
CA SER A 126 4.38 12.71 5.85
C SER A 126 3.52 11.73 6.66
N GLN A 127 2.43 11.24 6.08
CA GLN A 127 1.48 10.35 6.78
C GLN A 127 1.55 8.90 6.27
N ARG A 128 2.43 8.61 5.31
CA ARG A 128 2.64 7.27 4.76
C ARG A 128 3.03 6.31 5.88
N ARG A 129 2.26 5.23 6.03
CA ARG A 129 2.63 4.15 6.95
C ARG A 129 3.63 3.24 6.27
N THR A 130 4.70 2.97 7.01
CA THR A 130 5.66 1.92 6.70
C THR A 130 5.75 1.00 7.89
N VAL A 131 6.09 -0.26 7.65
CA VAL A 131 6.32 -1.25 8.68
C VAL A 131 7.81 -1.51 8.77
N THR A 132 8.31 -1.64 9.98
CA THR A 132 9.68 -2.07 10.26
C THR A 132 9.60 -3.23 11.23
N HIS A 133 10.02 -4.40 10.81
CA HIS A 133 10.27 -5.52 11.70
C HIS A 133 11.72 -5.54 12.18
N ASN A 134 12.01 -6.46 13.09
CA ASN A 134 13.38 -6.80 13.44
C ASN A 134 14.00 -7.61 12.29
N ARG A 135 15.32 -7.66 12.22
CA ARG A 135 16.03 -8.41 11.16
C ARG A 135 16.07 -9.93 11.41
N GLY A 136 15.40 -10.43 12.44
CA GLY A 136 15.49 -11.81 12.92
C GLY A 136 16.59 -12.03 13.98
N GLU A 137 16.47 -13.14 14.71
CA GLU A 137 17.44 -13.63 15.69
C GLU A 137 18.64 -14.30 15.02
N VAL A 138 18.36 -15.04 13.94
CA VAL A 138 19.36 -15.69 13.10
C VAL A 138 19.34 -15.03 11.73
N VAL A 139 20.49 -14.55 11.27
CA VAL A 139 20.64 -13.92 9.95
C VAL A 139 21.60 -14.74 9.11
N ILE A 140 21.17 -15.13 7.92
CA ILE A 140 21.93 -15.93 6.95
C ILE A 140 22.14 -15.08 5.70
N GLU A 141 23.39 -14.86 5.32
CA GLU A 141 23.75 -14.08 4.13
C GLU A 141 23.77 -14.96 2.88
N ALA A 142 23.18 -14.47 1.79
CA ALA A 142 23.06 -15.15 0.50
C ALA A 142 23.27 -14.13 -0.63
N GLY A 143 24.53 -13.78 -0.86
CA GLY A 143 24.91 -12.77 -1.85
C GLY A 143 24.47 -11.37 -1.42
N ASN A 144 23.68 -10.69 -2.25
CA ASN A 144 23.13 -9.37 -1.92
C ASN A 144 21.85 -9.45 -1.06
N LEU A 145 21.35 -10.66 -0.75
CA LEU A 145 20.24 -10.87 0.18
C LEU A 145 20.72 -11.37 1.54
N LYS A 146 19.88 -11.13 2.55
CA LYS A 146 19.99 -11.77 3.88
C LYS A 146 18.63 -12.31 4.29
N PHE A 147 18.61 -13.48 4.91
CA PHE A 147 17.42 -14.11 5.46
C PHE A 147 17.46 -14.05 6.98
N GLY A 148 16.56 -13.26 7.55
CA GLY A 148 16.32 -13.19 8.99
C GLY A 148 15.29 -14.21 9.42
N LEU A 149 15.57 -14.99 10.45
CA LEU A 149 14.63 -15.94 11.06
C LEU A 149 14.42 -15.55 12.53
N GLU A 150 13.17 -15.46 12.95
CA GLU A 150 12.81 -15.32 14.36
C GLU A 150 11.49 -16.03 14.66
N PHE A 151 11.38 -16.63 15.85
CA PHE A 151 10.09 -17.08 16.37
C PHE A 151 9.52 -15.97 17.25
N ARG A 152 8.36 -15.44 16.87
CA ARG A 152 7.76 -14.29 17.54
C ARG A 152 6.67 -14.76 18.49
N GLU A 153 6.73 -14.32 19.74
CA GLU A 153 5.66 -14.46 20.72
C GLU A 153 4.99 -13.09 20.90
N LEU A 154 3.79 -12.94 20.33
CA LEU A 154 2.99 -11.73 20.43
C LEU A 154 1.86 -11.92 21.45
N ARG A 155 1.23 -10.81 21.85
CA ARG A 155 0.13 -10.85 22.84
C ARG A 155 -1.02 -11.78 22.44
N ASN A 156 -1.35 -11.83 21.16
CA ASN A 156 -2.53 -12.54 20.63
C ASN A 156 -2.20 -13.51 19.49
N ASP A 157 -0.92 -13.71 19.18
CA ASP A 157 -0.48 -14.56 18.07
C ASP A 157 0.96 -15.00 18.28
N ARG A 158 1.43 -15.98 17.54
CA ARG A 158 2.82 -16.44 17.56
C ARG A 158 3.17 -17.21 16.30
N GLY A 159 4.45 -17.36 16.03
CA GLY A 159 4.93 -18.22 14.95
C GLY A 159 6.27 -17.78 14.40
N LEU A 160 6.74 -18.50 13.39
CA LEU A 160 8.00 -18.17 12.72
C LEU A 160 7.79 -17.00 11.74
N ALA A 161 8.67 -16.00 11.81
CA ALA A 161 8.80 -14.98 10.79
C ALA A 161 10.07 -15.20 9.97
N ILE A 162 9.97 -15.01 8.65
CA ILE A 162 11.11 -14.96 7.74
C ILE A 162 11.17 -13.58 7.09
N HIS A 163 12.30 -12.90 7.28
CA HIS A 163 12.59 -11.58 6.74
C HIS A 163 13.55 -11.72 5.57
N VAL A 164 13.24 -11.13 4.41
CA VAL A 164 14.17 -11.01 3.29
C VAL A 164 14.68 -9.59 3.25
N LEU A 165 15.98 -9.41 3.45
CA LEU A 165 16.64 -8.12 3.65
C LEU A 165 17.68 -7.88 2.55
N SER A 166 17.96 -6.61 2.25
CA SER A 166 19.10 -6.19 1.43
C SER A 166 19.54 -4.79 1.82
N ASP A 167 20.78 -4.45 1.50
CA ASP A 167 21.27 -3.08 1.58
C ASP A 167 20.78 -2.27 0.36
N VAL A 168 19.99 -1.24 0.60
CA VAL A 168 19.49 -0.30 -0.42
C VAL A 168 19.88 1.11 0.00
N ALA A 169 20.62 1.81 -0.87
CA ALA A 169 21.17 3.13 -0.61
C ALA A 169 21.98 3.22 0.72
N GLY A 170 22.74 2.16 1.03
CA GLY A 170 23.58 2.08 2.23
C GLY A 170 22.82 1.81 3.53
N GLN A 171 21.54 1.44 3.45
CA GLN A 171 20.73 1.03 4.59
C GLN A 171 20.20 -0.38 4.38
N GLU A 172 20.35 -1.23 5.39
CA GLU A 172 19.67 -2.52 5.41
C GLU A 172 18.16 -2.28 5.55
N ILE A 173 17.40 -2.79 4.59
CA ILE A 173 15.95 -2.68 4.57
C ILE A 173 15.32 -4.05 4.38
N GLU A 174 14.16 -4.23 5.01
CA GLU A 174 13.30 -5.39 4.81
C GLU A 174 12.53 -5.24 3.50
N LEU A 175 12.78 -6.17 2.58
CA LEU A 175 12.17 -6.22 1.25
C LEU A 175 10.88 -7.03 1.25
N LEU A 176 10.87 -8.16 1.97
CA LEU A 176 9.73 -9.04 2.16
C LEU A 176 9.70 -9.51 3.61
N ALA A 177 8.50 -9.78 4.12
CA ALA A 177 8.32 -10.40 5.43
C ALA A 177 7.26 -11.50 5.32
N PHE A 178 7.52 -12.68 5.87
CA PHE A 178 6.59 -13.81 5.90
C PHE A 178 6.33 -14.20 7.34
N ASP A 179 5.24 -13.69 7.91
CA ASP A 179 4.80 -13.98 9.26
C ASP A 179 3.92 -15.24 9.24
N CYS A 180 4.54 -16.41 9.39
CA CYS A 180 3.90 -17.73 9.40
C CYS A 180 3.29 -18.01 10.77
N PHE A 181 2.33 -17.18 11.16
CA PHE A 181 1.71 -17.20 12.47
C PHE A 181 0.54 -18.17 12.61
N GLU A 182 0.21 -18.53 13.85
CA GLU A 182 -0.83 -19.50 14.17
C GLU A 182 -2.25 -18.94 13.93
N VAL A 183 -2.49 -17.66 14.23
CA VAL A 183 -3.83 -17.05 14.17
C VAL A 183 -4.02 -16.22 12.91
N GLY A 184 -3.09 -15.31 12.63
CA GLY A 184 -3.19 -14.38 11.50
C GLY A 184 -1.98 -14.45 10.58
N PRO A 185 -1.67 -15.60 9.96
CA PRO A 185 -0.52 -15.70 9.08
C PRO A 185 -0.70 -14.80 7.85
N HIS A 186 0.35 -14.07 7.51
CA HIS A 186 0.37 -13.15 6.37
C HIS A 186 1.80 -12.87 5.90
N TYR A 187 1.92 -12.24 4.74
CA TYR A 187 3.20 -11.79 4.21
C TYR A 187 3.09 -10.40 3.59
N HIS A 188 4.24 -9.72 3.52
CA HIS A 188 4.38 -8.34 3.07
C HIS A 188 5.24 -8.25 1.81
N TYR A 189 4.79 -7.47 0.82
CA TYR A 189 5.67 -6.94 -0.23
C TYR A 189 6.11 -5.52 0.13
N GLY A 190 7.42 -5.35 0.30
CA GLY A 190 8.07 -4.08 0.62
C GLY A 190 7.48 -3.42 1.87
N PRO A 191 7.66 -3.96 3.09
CA PRO A 191 7.20 -3.35 4.35
C PRO A 191 7.56 -1.86 4.47
N ARG A 192 8.74 -1.48 3.95
CA ARG A 192 9.25 -0.11 3.93
C ARG A 192 8.95 0.69 2.65
N ASN A 193 8.32 0.07 1.66
CA ASN A 193 8.00 0.69 0.37
C ASN A 193 6.49 0.75 0.15
N GLN A 194 5.88 -0.41 -0.10
CA GLN A 194 4.49 -0.56 -0.52
C GLN A 194 3.58 -1.06 0.60
N ASP A 195 4.14 -1.81 1.54
CA ASP A 195 3.46 -2.52 2.63
C ASP A 195 2.20 -3.27 2.18
N ILE A 196 2.29 -3.99 1.05
CA ILE A 196 1.17 -4.85 0.62
C ILE A 196 1.12 -6.05 1.54
N ARG A 197 0.09 -6.12 2.37
CA ARG A 197 -0.14 -7.24 3.28
C ARG A 197 -1.15 -8.23 2.70
N LEU A 198 -0.75 -9.48 2.57
CA LEU A 198 -1.60 -10.57 2.07
C LEU A 198 -1.72 -11.65 3.14
N TYR A 199 -2.95 -11.94 3.56
CA TYR A 199 -3.25 -13.02 4.49
C TYR A 199 -3.45 -14.32 3.71
N TRP A 200 -2.91 -15.41 4.25
CA TRP A 200 -3.20 -16.72 3.70
C TRP A 200 -4.59 -17.18 4.11
N ASP A 201 -5.29 -17.83 3.17
CA ASP A 201 -6.41 -18.70 3.51
C ASP A 201 -5.83 -20.02 4.03
N THR A 202 -5.91 -20.24 5.34
CA THR A 202 -5.32 -21.41 5.99
C THR A 202 -6.07 -22.71 5.71
N VAL A 203 -7.25 -22.64 5.10
CA VAL A 203 -7.92 -23.85 4.57
C VAL A 203 -7.23 -24.32 3.30
N ALA A 204 -6.85 -23.39 2.41
CA ALA A 204 -6.14 -23.70 1.18
C ALA A 204 -4.64 -23.97 1.42
N ILE A 205 -4.05 -23.27 2.40
CA ILE A 205 -2.61 -23.31 2.71
C ILE A 205 -2.47 -23.60 4.21
N PRO A 206 -2.56 -24.88 4.63
CA PRO A 206 -2.58 -25.25 6.05
C PRO A 206 -1.22 -25.10 6.74
N ASP A 207 -0.10 -25.22 6.02
CA ASP A 207 1.25 -24.96 6.53
C ASP A 207 1.87 -23.79 5.75
N THR A 208 1.78 -22.59 6.35
CA THR A 208 2.26 -21.35 5.72
C THR A 208 3.78 -21.24 5.72
N LEU A 209 4.48 -21.94 6.63
CA LEU A 209 5.94 -22.02 6.61
C LEU A 209 6.41 -22.91 5.47
N GLU A 210 5.85 -24.11 5.35
CA GLU A 210 6.16 -25.02 4.25
C GLU A 210 5.93 -24.34 2.90
N TRP A 211 4.76 -23.70 2.74
CA TRP A 211 4.44 -22.94 1.53
C TRP A 211 5.45 -21.83 1.24
N THR A 212 5.85 -21.07 2.26
CA THR A 212 6.84 -19.98 2.12
C THR A 212 8.18 -20.51 1.63
N LEU A 213 8.67 -21.59 2.24
CA LEU A 213 9.94 -22.22 1.87
C LEU A 213 9.87 -22.84 0.46
N GLU A 214 8.73 -23.39 0.07
CA GLU A 214 8.49 -23.86 -1.30
C GLU A 214 8.58 -22.72 -2.32
N GLN A 215 8.03 -21.53 -2.03
CA GLN A 215 8.14 -20.39 -2.95
C GLN A 215 9.59 -19.96 -3.16
N PHE A 216 10.40 -19.97 -2.09
CA PHE A 216 11.80 -19.61 -2.19
C PHE A 216 12.60 -20.64 -2.96
N THR A 217 12.44 -21.92 -2.64
CA THR A 217 13.16 -23.03 -3.29
C THR A 217 12.71 -23.25 -4.74
N SER A 218 11.49 -22.84 -5.09
CA SER A 218 10.97 -22.85 -6.48
C SER A 218 11.37 -21.60 -7.29
N GLY A 219 12.30 -20.78 -6.80
CA GLY A 219 12.84 -19.63 -7.53
C GLY A 219 11.87 -18.47 -7.71
N LYS A 220 10.90 -18.25 -6.80
CA LYS A 220 9.94 -17.15 -6.91
C LYS A 220 10.44 -15.81 -6.35
N LEU A 221 11.57 -15.80 -5.63
CA LEU A 221 12.14 -14.60 -5.02
C LEU A 221 12.33 -13.43 -5.98
N PRO A 222 12.91 -13.58 -7.20
CA PRO A 222 13.09 -12.46 -8.12
C PRO A 222 11.76 -11.74 -8.45
N ALA A 223 10.72 -12.50 -8.81
CA ALA A 223 9.40 -11.94 -9.13
C ALA A 223 8.73 -11.28 -7.92
N MET A 224 8.94 -11.83 -6.72
CA MET A 224 8.43 -11.26 -5.49
C MET A 224 9.11 -9.92 -5.15
N LEU A 225 10.43 -9.83 -5.34
CA LEU A 225 11.20 -8.62 -5.10
C LEU A 225 10.89 -7.52 -6.13
N ASP A 226 10.69 -7.90 -7.40
CA ASP A 226 10.20 -6.98 -8.44
C ASP A 226 8.84 -6.38 -8.06
N ARG A 227 7.91 -7.23 -7.62
CA ARG A 227 6.60 -6.78 -7.13
C ARG A 227 6.72 -5.85 -5.91
N ALA A 228 7.64 -6.14 -4.99
CA ALA A 228 7.94 -5.28 -3.85
C ALA A 228 8.59 -3.94 -4.24
N GLY A 229 8.98 -3.77 -5.50
CA GLY A 229 9.54 -2.54 -6.06
C GLY A 229 11.06 -2.45 -5.93
N TYR A 230 11.77 -3.57 -5.95
CA TYR A 230 13.23 -3.63 -5.84
C TYR A 230 13.94 -4.25 -7.06
N PRO A 231 13.68 -3.77 -8.29
CA PRO A 231 14.31 -4.33 -9.49
C PRO A 231 15.84 -4.20 -9.49
N GLY A 232 16.38 -3.19 -8.80
CA GLY A 232 17.83 -3.06 -8.62
C GLY A 232 18.45 -4.14 -7.73
N VAL A 233 17.70 -4.66 -6.75
CA VAL A 233 18.14 -5.82 -5.94
C VAL A 233 18.06 -7.09 -6.79
N VAL A 234 16.97 -7.25 -7.57
CA VAL A 234 16.78 -8.38 -8.48
C VAL A 234 17.96 -8.52 -9.45
N ALA A 235 18.43 -7.40 -10.02
CA ALA A 235 19.55 -7.40 -10.96
C ALA A 235 20.90 -7.88 -10.36
N GLY A 236 21.03 -7.92 -9.04
CA GLY A 236 22.24 -8.33 -8.33
C GLY A 236 22.15 -9.69 -7.64
N LEU A 237 21.06 -10.45 -7.84
CA LEU A 237 20.88 -11.75 -7.19
C LEU A 237 21.90 -12.77 -7.70
N ASP A 238 22.50 -13.50 -6.76
CA ASP A 238 23.22 -14.75 -7.03
C ASP A 238 22.25 -15.91 -6.75
N GLU A 239 21.47 -16.31 -7.76
CA GLU A 239 20.41 -17.31 -7.61
C GLU A 239 20.95 -18.70 -7.22
N GLU A 240 22.16 -19.04 -7.65
CA GLU A 240 22.83 -20.30 -7.28
C GLU A 240 23.21 -20.30 -5.80
N LEU A 241 23.84 -19.23 -5.31
CA LEU A 241 24.17 -19.08 -3.89
C LEU A 241 22.91 -19.03 -3.02
N ILE A 242 21.84 -18.35 -3.47
CA ILE A 242 20.56 -18.31 -2.76
C ILE A 242 19.98 -19.72 -2.64
N ALA A 243 19.95 -20.49 -3.73
CA ALA A 243 19.48 -21.87 -3.71
C ALA A 243 20.31 -22.75 -2.76
N GLU A 244 21.64 -22.63 -2.80
CA GLU A 244 22.55 -23.34 -1.88
C GLU A 244 22.24 -23.02 -0.41
N LYS A 245 22.09 -21.73 -0.07
CA LYS A 245 21.78 -21.28 1.29
C LYS A 245 20.38 -21.68 1.76
N LEU A 246 19.42 -21.70 0.84
CA LEU A 246 18.08 -22.19 1.14
C LEU A 246 18.10 -23.65 1.57
N GLU A 247 18.78 -24.50 0.80
CA GLU A 247 18.88 -25.93 1.08
C GLU A 247 19.73 -26.23 2.33
N SER A 248 20.91 -25.63 2.42
CA SER A 248 21.91 -25.99 3.44
C SER A 248 21.68 -25.35 4.80
N GLU A 249 21.05 -24.16 4.86
CA GLU A 249 20.96 -23.37 6.09
C GLU A 249 19.55 -22.91 6.43
N ILE A 250 18.88 -22.20 5.52
CA ILE A 250 17.63 -21.47 5.83
C ILE A 250 16.49 -22.44 6.12
N VAL A 251 16.23 -23.42 5.23
CA VAL A 251 15.15 -24.40 5.39
C VAL A 251 15.34 -25.24 6.66
N PRO A 252 16.51 -25.87 6.91
CA PRO A 252 16.72 -26.63 8.14
C PRO A 252 16.56 -25.80 9.41
N LYS A 253 17.10 -24.57 9.44
CA LYS A 253 17.02 -23.69 10.61
C LYS A 253 15.58 -23.21 10.87
N ALA A 254 14.82 -22.89 9.83
CA ALA A 254 13.43 -22.49 9.96
C ALA A 254 12.58 -23.60 10.60
N TYR A 255 12.72 -24.84 10.11
CA TYR A 255 12.03 -25.99 10.70
C TYR A 255 12.50 -26.31 12.12
N ALA A 256 13.80 -26.23 12.40
CA ALA A 256 14.32 -26.45 13.74
C ALA A 256 13.79 -25.40 14.73
N MET A 257 13.74 -24.14 14.33
CA MET A 257 13.20 -23.05 15.15
C MET A 257 11.70 -23.21 15.40
N ARG A 258 10.91 -23.59 14.38
CA ARG A 258 9.49 -23.94 14.56
C ARG A 258 9.33 -25.10 15.55
N ALA A 259 10.06 -26.19 15.36
CA ALA A 259 9.97 -27.39 16.19
C ALA A 259 10.32 -27.12 17.66
N ALA A 260 11.34 -26.29 17.92
CA ALA A 260 11.74 -25.89 19.27
C ALA A 260 10.67 -25.08 20.03
N ASN A 261 9.69 -24.52 19.31
CA ASN A 261 8.64 -23.66 19.85
C ASN A 261 7.23 -24.25 19.75
N VAL A 262 7.09 -25.53 19.39
CA VAL A 262 5.80 -26.24 19.47
C VAL A 262 5.40 -26.34 20.94
N LYS A 263 4.21 -25.83 21.28
CA LYS A 263 3.63 -26.03 22.62
C LYS A 263 3.10 -27.46 22.71
N ASN A 264 3.47 -28.16 23.79
CA ASN A 264 2.86 -29.43 24.17
C ASN A 264 1.38 -29.26 24.50
#